data_AF-A0A933A4U1-F1
#
_entry.id   AF-A0A933A4U1-F1
#
_cell.length_a   1.000
_cell.length_b   1.000
_cell.length_c   1.000
_cell.angle_alpha   90.00
_cell.angle_beta   90.00
_cell.angle_gamma   90.00
#
_symmetry.space_group_name_H-M   'P 1'
#
loop_
_entity.id
_entity.type
_entity.pdbx_description
1 polymer ?
#
loop_
_entity_poly.entity_id
_entity_poly.type
_entity_poly.pdbx_seq_one_letter_code
_entity_poly.pdbx_strand_id
1 'polypeptide(L)'
;MTSDEARYRLALAKGHLEEARQDLQLGRWRSCASNSQLAAENAAKAVLALIGPVGRTHEPGDILLQALEEGRFPDTIRVQVRRIAECAERLGPEVHIRSAYGDEANLRTPWGTFRRAQGTGSVRSCRGISAPVSRTG
;
A
#
# COMPACT_ATOMS: atom_id res chain seq x y z
N MET A 1 -9.30 -14.79 -14.75
CA MET A 1 -9.61 -14.53 -13.31
C MET A 1 -8.44 -13.88 -12.57
N THR A 2 -7.26 -14.51 -12.41
CA THR A 2 -6.09 -13.92 -11.70
C THR A 2 -5.58 -12.62 -12.32
N SER A 3 -5.56 -12.53 -13.66
CA SER A 3 -5.16 -11.31 -14.38
C SER A 3 -6.13 -10.13 -14.19
N ASP A 4 -7.42 -10.40 -14.04
CA ASP A 4 -8.44 -9.36 -13.88
C ASP A 4 -8.45 -8.80 -12.46
N GLU A 5 -8.29 -9.68 -11.45
CA GLU A 5 -8.09 -9.24 -10.07
C GLU A 5 -6.81 -8.41 -9.93
N ALA A 6 -5.68 -8.86 -10.50
CA ALA A 6 -4.44 -8.09 -10.48
C ALA A 6 -4.62 -6.69 -11.12
N ARG A 7 -5.32 -6.61 -12.26
CA ARG A 7 -5.61 -5.35 -12.95
C ARG A 7 -6.53 -4.44 -12.12
N TYR A 8 -7.58 -5.00 -11.54
CA TYR A 8 -8.51 -4.29 -10.66
C TYR A 8 -7.80 -3.71 -9.43
N ARG A 9 -7.00 -4.53 -8.73
CA ARG A 9 -6.21 -4.10 -7.57
C ARG A 9 -5.20 -3.02 -7.94
N LEU A 10 -4.53 -3.15 -9.08
CA LEU A 10 -3.62 -2.13 -9.57
C LEU A 10 -4.33 -0.81 -9.88
N ALA A 11 -5.56 -0.85 -10.42
CA ALA A 11 -6.36 0.35 -10.65
C ALA A 11 -6.72 1.05 -9.32
N LEU A 12 -7.15 0.29 -8.30
CA LEU A 12 -7.38 0.83 -6.96
C LEU A 12 -6.12 1.46 -6.36
N ALA A 13 -4.98 0.77 -6.46
CA ALA A 13 -3.71 1.26 -5.94
C ALA A 13 -3.32 2.61 -6.56
N LYS A 14 -3.54 2.77 -7.87
CA LYS A 14 -3.28 4.02 -8.60
C LYS A 14 -4.23 5.13 -8.18
N GLY A 15 -5.53 4.85 -8.05
CA GLY A 15 -6.53 5.82 -7.60
C GLY A 15 -6.20 6.39 -6.22
N HIS A 16 -5.98 5.50 -5.24
CA HIS A 16 -5.61 5.92 -3.89
C HIS A 16 -4.27 6.66 -3.83
N LEU A 17 -3.27 6.26 -4.63
CA LEU A 17 -2.00 6.98 -4.67
C LEU A 17 -2.19 8.41 -5.19
N GLU A 18 -3.06 8.61 -6.16
CA GLU A 18 -3.36 9.94 -6.70
C GLU A 18 -4.08 10.80 -5.66
N GLU A 19 -5.09 10.26 -4.98
CA GLU A 19 -5.75 10.97 -3.88
C GLU A 19 -4.77 11.30 -2.73
N ALA A 20 -3.87 10.38 -2.37
CA ALA A 20 -2.86 10.62 -1.35
C ALA A 20 -1.92 11.79 -1.71
N ARG A 21 -1.60 11.96 -3.00
CA ARG A 21 -0.80 13.08 -3.50
C ARG A 21 -1.56 14.40 -3.43
N GLN A 22 -2.85 14.40 -3.77
CA GLN A 22 -3.70 15.58 -3.66
C GLN A 22 -3.87 15.99 -2.18
N ASP A 23 -4.14 15.02 -1.31
CA ASP A 23 -4.25 15.24 0.13
C ASP A 23 -2.95 15.78 0.73
N LEU A 24 -1.79 15.34 0.23
CA LEU A 24 -0.50 15.87 0.62
C LEU A 24 -0.37 17.37 0.29
N GLN A 25 -0.77 17.76 -0.91
CA GLN A 25 -0.72 19.16 -1.36
C GLN A 25 -1.68 20.05 -0.56
N LEU A 26 -2.85 19.51 -0.20
CA LEU A 26 -3.89 20.21 0.56
C LEU A 26 -3.66 20.19 2.09
N GLY A 27 -2.59 19.56 2.57
CA GLY A 27 -2.31 19.43 4.01
C GLY A 27 -3.30 18.53 4.76
N ARG A 28 -4.00 17.63 4.06
CA ARG A 28 -4.96 16.68 4.62
C ARG A 28 -4.25 15.42 5.12
N TRP A 29 -3.43 15.56 6.16
CA TRP A 29 -2.47 14.52 6.59
C TRP A 29 -3.11 13.16 6.91
N ARG A 30 -4.28 13.16 7.55
CA ARG A 30 -5.03 11.94 7.88
C ARG A 30 -5.48 11.21 6.61
N SER A 31 -6.11 11.93 5.68
CA SER A 31 -6.55 11.37 4.39
C SER A 31 -5.35 10.89 3.57
N CYS A 32 -4.29 11.68 3.54
CA CYS A 32 -3.02 11.35 2.90
C CYS A 32 -2.44 10.00 3.38
N ALA A 33 -2.42 9.78 4.70
CA ALA A 33 -1.97 8.52 5.28
C ALA A 33 -2.90 7.34 4.97
N SER A 34 -4.23 7.55 5.08
CA SER A 34 -5.24 6.53 4.77
C SER A 34 -5.16 6.06 3.31
N ASN A 35 -5.12 7.02 2.38
CA ASN A 35 -5.00 6.74 0.95
C ASN A 35 -3.63 6.12 0.60
N SER A 36 -2.55 6.51 1.28
CA SER A 36 -1.25 5.86 1.09
C SER A 36 -1.29 4.38 1.51
N GLN A 37 -1.92 4.08 2.65
CA GLN A 37 -2.07 2.70 3.15
C GLN A 37 -2.88 1.85 2.16
N LEU A 38 -4.03 2.35 1.70
CA LEU A 38 -4.87 1.66 0.71
C LEU A 38 -4.15 1.46 -0.63
N ALA A 39 -3.32 2.42 -1.04
CA ALA A 39 -2.49 2.27 -2.23
C ALA A 39 -1.48 1.12 -2.07
N ALA A 40 -0.79 1.04 -0.94
CA ALA A 40 0.19 -0.01 -0.66
C ALA A 40 -0.46 -1.39 -0.54
N GLU A 41 -1.59 -1.48 0.18
CA GLU A 41 -2.34 -2.72 0.35
C GLU A 41 -2.81 -3.27 -1.00
N ASN A 42 -3.42 -2.42 -1.84
CA ASN A 42 -3.91 -2.86 -3.15
C ASN A 42 -2.75 -3.16 -4.12
N ALA A 43 -1.62 -2.46 -4.03
CA ALA A 43 -0.44 -2.81 -4.82
C ALA A 43 0.09 -4.19 -4.44
N ALA A 44 0.19 -4.49 -3.15
CA ALA A 44 0.63 -5.79 -2.67
C ALA A 44 -0.33 -6.91 -3.09
N LYS A 45 -1.64 -6.69 -2.95
CA LYS A 45 -2.68 -7.62 -3.42
C LYS A 45 -2.66 -7.81 -4.94
N ALA A 46 -2.34 -6.77 -5.72
CA ALA A 46 -2.20 -6.91 -7.16
C ALA A 46 -1.05 -7.87 -7.53
N VAL A 47 0.08 -7.79 -6.81
CA VAL A 47 1.23 -8.68 -7.03
C VAL A 47 0.90 -10.11 -6.58
N LEU A 48 0.27 -10.30 -5.42
CA LEU A 48 -0.17 -11.62 -4.95
C LEU A 48 -1.14 -12.29 -5.93
N ALA A 49 -2.05 -11.52 -6.52
CA ALA A 49 -3.01 -12.03 -7.51
C ALA A 49 -2.35 -12.62 -8.77
N LEU A 50 -1.10 -12.25 -9.08
CA LEU A 50 -0.36 -12.83 -10.21
C LEU A 50 0.12 -14.26 -9.93
N ILE A 51 0.26 -14.64 -8.67
CA ILE A 51 0.84 -15.93 -8.24
C ILE A 51 -0.18 -16.85 -7.54
N GLY A 52 -1.44 -16.42 -7.42
CA GLY A 52 -2.53 -17.21 -6.88
C GLY A 52 -3.72 -16.37 -6.39
N PRO A 53 -4.78 -17.00 -5.90
CA PRO A 53 -5.92 -16.30 -5.29
C PRO A 53 -5.48 -15.47 -4.08
N VAL A 54 -6.04 -14.27 -3.94
CA VAL A 54 -5.74 -13.38 -2.80
C VAL A 54 -6.83 -13.51 -1.76
N GLY A 55 -6.47 -14.02 -0.57
CA GLY A 55 -7.39 -14.09 0.56
C GLY A 55 -7.77 -12.71 1.11
N ARG A 56 -8.77 -12.68 2.00
CA ARG A 56 -9.08 -11.50 2.82
C ARG A 56 -8.02 -11.36 3.92
N THR A 57 -6.83 -10.88 3.55
CA THR A 57 -5.77 -10.52 4.50
C THR A 57 -5.66 -8.99 4.62
N HIS A 58 -5.33 -8.53 5.82
CA HIS A 58 -4.94 -7.14 6.08
C HIS A 58 -3.41 -6.94 6.12
N GLU A 59 -2.65 -8.03 5.98
CA GLU A 59 -1.17 -8.04 6.03
C GLU A 59 -0.58 -8.59 4.73
N PRO A 60 -0.86 -8.00 3.55
CA PRO A 60 -0.33 -8.51 2.29
C PRO A 60 1.19 -8.30 2.12
N GLY A 61 1.82 -7.47 2.96
CA GLY A 61 3.27 -7.27 2.98
C GLY A 61 4.01 -8.55 3.38
N ASP A 62 3.61 -9.16 4.50
CA ASP A 62 4.25 -10.37 5.03
C ASP A 62 4.11 -11.56 4.07
N ILE A 63 2.94 -11.70 3.45
CA ILE A 63 2.71 -12.74 2.44
C ILE A 63 3.62 -12.55 1.22
N LEU A 64 3.89 -11.30 0.81
CA LEU A 64 4.82 -11.03 -0.29
C LEU A 64 6.27 -11.33 0.10
N LEU A 65 6.69 -11.01 1.33
CA LEU A 65 8.02 -11.34 1.83
C LEU A 65 8.21 -12.86 1.87
N GLN A 66 7.24 -13.60 2.39
CA GLN A 66 7.25 -15.06 2.38
C GLN A 66 7.30 -15.62 0.96
N ALA A 67 6.47 -15.12 0.04
CA ALA A 67 6.48 -15.56 -1.35
C ALA A 67 7.81 -15.25 -2.09
N LEU A 68 8.52 -14.19 -1.68
CA LEU A 68 9.88 -13.92 -2.17
C LEU A 68 10.87 -14.96 -1.64
N GLU A 69 10.82 -15.30 -0.35
CA GLU A 69 11.67 -16.32 0.27
C GLU A 69 11.46 -17.70 -0.36
N GLU A 70 10.21 -18.05 -0.67
CA GLU A 70 9.82 -19.28 -1.37
C GLU A 70 10.19 -19.30 -2.86
N GLY A 71 10.77 -18.23 -3.41
CA GLY A 71 11.18 -18.18 -4.82
C GLY A 71 10.02 -18.05 -5.81
N ARG A 72 8.85 -17.55 -5.39
CA ARG A 72 7.64 -17.50 -6.23
C ARG A 72 7.62 -16.39 -7.29
N PHE A 73 8.70 -15.61 -7.39
CA PHE A 73 8.86 -14.52 -8.35
C PHE A 73 10.21 -14.61 -9.08
N PRO A 74 10.25 -14.29 -10.40
CA PRO A 74 11.49 -14.22 -11.15
C PRO A 74 12.39 -13.08 -10.64
N ASP A 75 13.71 -13.29 -10.72
CA ASP A 75 14.73 -12.36 -10.19
C ASP A 75 14.60 -10.93 -10.69
N THR A 76 14.12 -10.76 -11.93
CA THR A 76 13.94 -9.47 -12.60
C THR A 76 12.96 -8.53 -11.88
N ILE A 77 12.02 -9.07 -11.08
CA ILE A 77 11.01 -8.28 -10.36
C ILE A 77 11.13 -8.38 -8.84
N ARG A 78 12.02 -9.23 -8.30
CA ARG A 78 12.15 -9.45 -6.84
C ARG A 78 12.39 -8.17 -6.06
N VAL A 79 13.19 -7.24 -6.60
CA VAL A 79 13.48 -5.95 -5.96
C VAL A 79 12.22 -5.08 -5.86
N GLN A 80 11.42 -5.03 -6.93
CA GLN A 80 10.19 -4.26 -7.01
C GLN A 80 9.13 -4.85 -6.08
N VAL A 81 8.98 -6.18 -6.07
CA VAL A 81 8.07 -6.88 -5.17
C VAL A 81 8.46 -6.64 -3.70
N ARG A 82 9.75 -6.72 -3.37
CA ARG A 82 10.24 -6.43 -2.01
C ARG A 82 9.89 -5.01 -1.57
N ARG A 83 10.10 -4.01 -2.43
CA ARG A 83 9.74 -2.61 -2.14
C ARG A 83 8.25 -2.44 -1.88
N ILE A 84 7.40 -3.14 -2.63
CA ILE A 84 5.94 -3.11 -2.41
C ILE A 84 5.61 -3.76 -1.06
N ALA A 85 6.24 -4.89 -0.74
CA ALA A 85 6.04 -5.61 0.52
C ALA A 85 6.42 -4.75 1.73
N GLU A 86 7.62 -4.19 1.75
CA GLU A 86 8.12 -3.28 2.81
C GLU A 86 7.25 -2.01 2.94
N CYS A 87 6.68 -1.54 1.82
CA CYS A 87 5.74 -0.42 1.85
C CYS A 87 4.42 -0.80 2.51
N ALA A 88 3.87 -1.97 2.17
CA ALA A 88 2.61 -2.47 2.71
C ALA A 88 2.74 -2.81 4.20
N GLU A 89 3.85 -3.41 4.61
CA GLU A 89 4.17 -3.70 6.02
C GLU A 89 4.24 -2.39 6.84
N ARG A 90 5.06 -1.44 6.40
CA ARG A 90 5.25 -0.17 7.12
C ARG A 90 3.96 0.64 7.28
N LEU A 91 3.07 0.60 6.29
CA LEU A 91 1.79 1.29 6.38
C LEU A 91 0.77 0.46 7.16
N GLY A 92 0.78 -0.86 6.99
CA GLY A 92 0.11 -1.82 7.86
C GLY A 92 -1.39 -1.59 8.12
N PRO A 93 -2.02 -2.48 8.90
CA PRO A 93 -3.39 -2.29 9.37
C PRO A 93 -3.50 -1.14 10.39
N GLU A 94 -2.43 -0.84 11.12
CA GLU A 94 -2.43 0.17 12.17
C GLU A 94 -2.68 1.59 11.62
N VAL A 95 -2.12 1.95 10.46
CA VAL A 95 -2.41 3.26 9.84
C VAL A 95 -3.88 3.33 9.41
N HIS A 96 -4.45 2.22 8.90
CA HIS A 96 -5.86 2.16 8.56
C HIS A 96 -6.71 2.45 9.80
N ILE A 97 -6.51 1.69 10.88
CA ILE A 97 -7.23 1.82 12.15
C ILE A 97 -7.13 3.24 12.70
N ARG A 98 -5.91 3.77 12.84
CA ARG A 98 -5.69 5.12 13.38
C ARG A 98 -6.27 6.21 12.49
N SER A 99 -6.25 6.02 11.17
CA SER A 99 -6.84 7.00 10.24
C SER A 99 -8.37 7.00 10.29
N ALA A 100 -9.00 5.87 10.64
CA ALA A 100 -10.44 5.74 10.76
C ALA A 100 -10.96 6.16 12.15
N TYR A 101 -10.35 5.63 13.22
CA TYR A 101 -10.87 5.73 14.59
C TYR A 101 -10.05 6.67 15.47
N GLY A 102 -8.80 6.95 15.10
CA GLY A 102 -7.91 7.82 15.86
C GLY A 102 -7.17 7.02 16.92
N ASP A 103 -6.91 7.67 18.04
CA ASP A 103 -6.36 7.04 19.24
C ASP A 103 -7.47 6.96 20.27
N GLU A 104 -8.23 5.87 20.19
CA GLU A 104 -9.39 5.60 21.04
C GLU A 104 -8.99 5.48 22.52
N ALA A 105 -7.80 4.94 22.80
CA ALA A 105 -7.28 4.81 24.15
C ALA A 105 -7.10 6.17 24.84
N ASN A 106 -6.82 7.24 24.08
CA ASN A 106 -6.66 8.60 24.61
C ASN A 106 -7.76 9.56 24.15
N LEU A 107 -8.86 9.06 23.56
CA LEU A 107 -9.98 9.86 23.04
C LEU A 107 -9.56 10.97 22.05
N ARG A 108 -8.53 10.72 21.23
CA ARG A 108 -8.06 11.67 20.22
C ARG A 108 -8.53 11.26 18.84
N THR A 109 -9.29 12.14 18.19
CA THR A 109 -9.77 11.87 16.83
C THR A 109 -8.62 11.77 15.83
N PRO A 110 -8.82 11.10 14.67
CA PRO A 110 -7.81 11.03 13.61
C PRO A 110 -7.26 12.40 13.17
N TRP A 111 -8.11 13.44 13.17
CA TRP A 111 -7.71 14.81 12.80
C TRP A 111 -6.80 15.46 13.84
N GLY A 112 -6.92 15.09 15.12
CA GLY A 112 -6.07 15.59 16.19
C GLY A 112 -4.72 14.86 16.30
N THR A 113 -4.59 13.68 15.68
CA THR A 113 -3.38 12.83 15.82
C THR A 113 -2.47 12.88 14.60
N PHE A 114 -3.02 12.95 13.37
CA PHE A 114 -2.22 12.96 12.15
C PHE A 114 -1.60 14.32 11.85
N ARG A 115 -0.27 14.36 11.78
CA ARG A 115 0.51 15.56 11.43
C ARG A 115 1.23 15.40 10.09
N ARG A 116 1.75 16.52 9.58
CA ARG A 116 2.53 16.62 8.34
C ARG A 116 3.61 15.54 8.20
N ALA A 117 4.37 15.26 9.25
CA ALA A 117 5.42 14.24 9.22
C ALA A 117 4.87 12.84 8.89
N GLN A 118 3.70 12.49 9.42
CA GLN A 118 3.06 11.20 9.14
C GLN A 118 2.54 11.15 7.70
N GLY A 119 1.78 12.17 7.25
CA GLY A 119 1.27 12.20 5.87
C GLY A 119 2.38 12.20 4.81
N THR A 120 3.41 13.03 4.99
CA THR A 120 4.58 13.06 4.08
C THR A 120 5.36 11.74 4.07
N GLY A 121 5.56 11.12 5.24
CA GLY A 121 6.19 9.80 5.36
C GLY A 121 5.40 8.73 4.62
N SER A 122 4.08 8.71 4.74
CA SER A 122 3.22 7.73 4.08
C SER A 122 3.28 7.82 2.55
N VAL A 123 3.17 9.02 1.96
CA VAL A 123 3.27 9.17 0.49
C VAL A 123 4.67 8.85 -0.02
N ARG A 124 5.72 9.23 0.72
CA ARG A 124 7.11 8.89 0.33
C ARG A 124 7.31 7.38 0.28
N SER A 125 6.67 6.64 1.17
CA SER A 125 6.72 5.18 1.23
C SER A 125 6.18 4.53 -0.04
N CYS A 126 5.10 5.09 -0.60
CA CYS A 126 4.40 4.57 -1.76
C CYS A 126 4.99 4.95 -3.13
N ARG A 127 6.10 5.70 -3.19
CA ARG A 127 6.65 6.21 -4.47
C ARG A 127 6.97 5.12 -5.50
N GLY A 128 7.27 3.89 -5.06
CA GLY A 128 7.57 2.76 -5.94
C GLY A 128 6.36 2.12 -6.62
N ILE A 129 5.13 2.39 -6.16
CA ILE A 129 3.90 1.70 -6.61
C ILE A 129 3.52 2.07 -8.06
N SER A 130 3.96 3.24 -8.53
CA SER A 130 3.65 3.76 -9.87
C SER A 130 4.75 3.54 -10.91
N ALA A 131 5.85 2.86 -10.56
CA ALA A 131 6.86 2.52 -11.55
C ALA A 131 6.25 1.57 -12.59
N PRO A 132 6.30 1.91 -13.90
CA PRO A 132 5.84 0.98 -14.92
C PRO A 132 6.66 -0.31 -14.80
N VAL A 133 5.99 -1.45 -14.71
CA VAL A 133 6.61 -2.73 -15.06
C VAL A 133 6.85 -2.64 -16.55
N SER A 134 8.04 -2.17 -16.93
CA SER A 134 8.47 -2.13 -18.32
C SER A 134 8.29 -3.53 -18.89
N ARG A 135 7.42 -3.68 -19.89
CA ARG A 135 7.42 -4.87 -20.74
C ARG A 135 8.79 -4.94 -21.41
N THR A 136 9.70 -5.73 -20.87
CA THR A 136 10.80 -6.25 -21.66
C THR A 136 10.18 -7.25 -22.63
N GLY A 137 10.11 -6.84 -23.90
CA GLY A 137 9.86 -7.73 -25.03
C GLY A 137 11.07 -8.58 -25.34
#